data_AF-A0AAW0CTX0-F1
#
_entry.id   AF-A0AAW0CTX0-F1
#
_cell.length_a   1.000
_cell.length_b   1.000
_cell.length_c   1.000
_cell.angle_alpha   90.00
_cell.angle_beta   90.00
_cell.angle_gamma   90.00
#
_symmetry.space_group_name_H-M   'P 1'
#
loop_
_entity.id
_entity.type
_entity.pdbx_description
1 polymer ?
#
loop_
_entity_poly.entity_id
_entity_poly.type
_entity_poly.pdbx_seq_one_letter_code
_entity_poly.pdbx_strand_id
1 'polypeptide(L)'
;MARCHVCKKTPEKALRCSKCQKTIYCSSDCQKKDWKEHKRSVCVKPAIMHKLDKMMKQHSGPGSPMASLQMFEEAAWAERVRDPQVVPACDGCFRRFKGFPPRKDEDEDENTPDAGDEFRHCKKCDWTICEDCTHPLNQGVAFFDRPTNTCRCPTANFGVSYCLSPPCYLDGDGRKPYHGDRHPPMAGSGYSEASFEATERKCKTCGVVARHLKREHLKDAVPGIV
;
A
#
# COMPACT_ATOMS: atom_id res chain seq x y z
N MET A 1 -35.71 9.15 9.18
CA MET A 1 -36.01 8.20 8.08
C MET A 1 -35.62 8.80 6.75
N ALA A 2 -34.83 8.10 5.93
CA ALA A 2 -34.49 8.55 4.58
C ALA A 2 -35.72 8.47 3.67
N ARG A 3 -35.97 9.50 2.86
CA ARG A 3 -37.09 9.55 1.89
C ARG A 3 -36.54 9.72 0.48
N CYS A 4 -37.20 9.10 -0.49
CA CYS A 4 -36.84 9.26 -1.90
C CYS A 4 -36.98 10.73 -2.34
N HIS A 5 -35.98 11.27 -3.03
CA HIS A 5 -36.01 12.67 -3.47
C HIS A 5 -37.14 12.95 -4.47
N VAL A 6 -37.52 11.97 -5.29
CA VAL A 6 -38.56 12.13 -6.32
C VAL A 6 -39.95 11.84 -5.78
N CYS A 7 -40.21 10.61 -5.32
CA CYS A 7 -41.56 10.20 -4.94
C CYS A 7 -41.90 10.45 -3.47
N LYS A 8 -40.93 10.94 -2.67
CA LYS A 8 -41.04 11.22 -1.23
C LYS A 8 -41.43 10.03 -0.33
N LYS A 9 -41.60 8.83 -0.91
CA LYS A 9 -41.83 7.57 -0.17
C LYS A 9 -40.58 7.14 0.59
N THR A 10 -40.78 6.48 1.72
CA THR A 10 -39.71 5.82 2.47
C THR A 10 -39.32 4.55 1.73
N PRO A 11 -38.07 4.40 1.25
CA PRO A 11 -37.66 3.21 0.54
C PRO A 11 -37.38 2.06 1.52
N GLU A 12 -37.78 0.84 1.16
CA GLU A 12 -37.36 -0.38 1.87
C GLU A 12 -35.85 -0.61 1.69
N LYS A 13 -35.34 -0.36 0.48
CA LYS A 13 -33.92 -0.38 0.14
C LYS A 13 -33.51 0.98 -0.42
N ALA A 14 -32.81 1.77 0.39
CA ALA A 14 -32.37 3.10 0.01
C ALA A 14 -31.22 3.03 -1.01
N LEU A 15 -31.44 3.55 -2.21
CA LEU A 15 -30.40 3.71 -3.23
C LEU A 15 -29.80 5.11 -3.13
N ARG A 16 -28.49 5.23 -2.95
CA ARG A 16 -27.78 6.52 -2.98
C ARG A 16 -27.18 6.76 -4.35
N CYS A 17 -27.09 8.02 -4.78
CA CYS A 17 -26.35 8.36 -6.00
C CYS A 17 -24.89 7.89 -5.87
N SER A 18 -24.41 7.08 -6.82
CA SER A 18 -23.05 6.52 -6.76
C SER A 18 -21.95 7.57 -6.83
N LYS A 19 -22.22 8.74 -7.44
CA LYS A 19 -21.23 9.82 -7.59
C LYS A 19 -21.11 10.72 -6.36
N CYS A 20 -22.23 11.18 -5.82
CA CYS A 20 -22.23 12.16 -4.72
C CYS A 20 -22.63 11.56 -3.37
N GLN A 21 -23.32 10.41 -3.36
CA GLN A 21 -23.88 9.73 -2.19
C GLN A 21 -24.82 10.57 -1.30
N LYS A 22 -25.16 11.80 -1.71
CA LYS A 22 -26.01 12.74 -0.95
C LYS A 22 -27.50 12.50 -1.16
N THR A 23 -27.92 12.25 -2.40
CA THR A 23 -29.34 12.09 -2.74
C THR A 23 -29.76 10.61 -2.67
N ILE A 24 -30.92 10.38 -2.06
CA ILE A 24 -31.50 9.04 -1.83
C ILE A 24 -32.70 8.84 -2.75
N TYR A 25 -32.78 7.66 -3.35
CA TYR A 25 -33.85 7.20 -4.23
C TYR A 25 -34.39 5.86 -3.73
N CYS A 26 -35.64 5.56 -4.05
CA CYS A 26 -36.23 4.25 -3.81
C CYS A 26 -35.90 3.22 -4.89
N SER A 27 -35.53 3.68 -6.09
CA SER A 27 -35.21 2.82 -7.24
C SER A 27 -34.37 3.59 -8.27
N SER A 28 -33.78 2.84 -9.20
CA SER A 28 -33.08 3.39 -10.37
C SER A 28 -33.98 4.28 -11.23
N ASP A 29 -35.28 4.03 -11.25
CA ASP A 29 -36.21 4.82 -12.07
C ASP A 29 -36.42 6.22 -11.51
N CYS A 30 -36.53 6.34 -10.17
CA CYS A 30 -36.55 7.65 -9.53
C CYS A 30 -35.22 8.39 -9.73
N GLN A 31 -34.10 7.70 -9.67
CA GLN A 31 -32.80 8.31 -9.99
C GLN A 31 -32.73 8.83 -11.43
N LYS A 32 -33.20 8.06 -12.42
CA LYS A 32 -33.22 8.46 -13.83
C LYS A 32 -34.14 9.67 -14.09
N LYS A 33 -35.30 9.72 -13.42
CA LYS A 33 -36.23 10.86 -13.50
C LYS A 33 -35.59 12.15 -12.98
N ASP A 34 -34.93 12.09 -11.84
CA ASP A 34 -34.24 13.22 -11.21
C ASP A 34 -32.94 13.63 -11.93
N TRP A 35 -32.36 12.73 -12.72
CA TRP A 35 -30.99 12.87 -13.21
C TRP A 35 -30.71 14.17 -13.95
N LYS A 36 -31.68 14.70 -14.72
CA LYS A 36 -31.49 15.93 -15.50
C LYS A 36 -31.25 17.15 -14.60
N GLU A 37 -31.95 17.22 -13.47
CA GLU A 37 -31.84 18.30 -12.49
C GLU A 37 -30.69 18.03 -11.51
N HIS A 38 -30.70 16.84 -10.91
CA HIS A 38 -29.69 16.39 -9.96
C HIS A 38 -28.26 16.57 -10.45
N LYS A 39 -27.97 16.21 -11.72
CA LYS A 39 -26.61 16.29 -12.27
C LYS A 39 -26.07 17.73 -12.35
N ARG A 40 -26.95 18.72 -12.42
CA ARG A 40 -26.60 20.14 -12.56
C ARG A 40 -26.51 20.84 -11.20
N SER A 41 -27.39 20.49 -10.27
CA SER A 41 -27.52 21.20 -8.99
C SER A 41 -26.80 20.53 -7.83
N VAL A 42 -26.91 19.20 -7.70
CA VAL A 42 -26.50 18.48 -6.46
C VAL A 42 -25.33 17.51 -6.70
N CYS A 43 -25.24 16.90 -7.88
CA CYS A 43 -24.22 15.90 -8.21
C CYS A 43 -22.87 16.49 -8.61
N VAL A 44 -22.69 17.81 -8.48
CA VAL A 44 -21.43 18.48 -8.77
C VAL A 44 -20.48 18.25 -7.59
N LYS A 45 -19.26 17.78 -7.86
CA LYS A 45 -18.21 17.72 -6.83
C LYS A 45 -18.05 19.13 -6.25
N PRO A 46 -17.83 19.29 -4.93
CA PRO A 46 -17.51 20.60 -4.37
C PRO A 46 -16.42 21.27 -5.21
N ALA A 47 -16.55 22.56 -5.52
CA ALA A 47 -15.61 23.27 -6.39
C ALA A 47 -14.14 23.09 -5.91
N ILE A 48 -13.96 22.99 -4.60
CA ILE A 48 -12.68 22.68 -3.94
C ILE A 48 -12.12 21.32 -4.38
N MET A 49 -12.93 20.26 -4.38
CA MET A 49 -12.50 18.92 -4.81
C MET A 49 -12.16 18.88 -6.30
N HIS A 50 -12.87 19.64 -7.12
CA HIS A 50 -12.52 19.79 -8.54
C HIS A 50 -11.18 20.53 -8.71
N LYS A 51 -10.92 21.57 -7.92
CA LYS A 51 -9.65 22.29 -7.92
C LYS A 51 -8.49 21.40 -7.48
N LEU A 52 -8.67 20.61 -6.41
CA LEU A 52 -7.66 19.64 -5.93
C LEU A 52 -7.37 18.57 -6.97
N ASP A 53 -8.39 17.95 -7.57
CA ASP A 53 -8.21 16.94 -8.63
C ASP A 53 -7.48 17.51 -9.84
N LYS A 54 -7.77 18.78 -10.21
CA LYS A 54 -7.06 19.50 -11.26
C LYS A 54 -5.59 19.75 -10.90
N MET A 55 -5.30 20.18 -9.67
CA MET A 55 -3.92 20.38 -9.20
C MET A 55 -3.14 19.06 -9.16
N MET A 56 -3.73 17.98 -8.62
CA MET A 56 -3.07 16.67 -8.57
C MET A 56 -2.76 16.16 -9.98
N LYS A 57 -3.71 16.25 -10.93
CA LYS A 57 -3.49 15.84 -12.32
C LYS A 57 -2.40 16.63 -13.02
N GLN A 58 -2.25 17.92 -12.71
CA GLN A 58 -1.18 18.75 -13.25
C GLN A 58 0.20 18.25 -12.80
N HIS A 59 0.31 17.69 -11.59
CA HIS A 59 1.57 17.20 -11.03
C HIS A 59 1.82 15.71 -11.20
N SER A 60 0.83 14.92 -11.64
CA SER A 60 0.94 13.47 -11.81
C SER A 60 0.83 13.00 -13.26
N GLY A 61 0.74 13.92 -14.23
CA GLY A 61 0.61 13.60 -15.65
C GLY A 61 1.93 13.18 -16.31
N PRO A 62 1.88 12.53 -17.48
CA PRO A 62 3.05 12.31 -18.31
C PRO A 62 3.67 13.68 -18.68
N GLY A 63 4.93 13.89 -18.32
CA GLY A 63 5.63 15.19 -18.44
C GLY A 63 5.56 16.09 -17.20
N SER A 64 4.97 15.63 -16.10
CA SER A 64 5.06 16.32 -14.80
C SER A 64 6.44 16.12 -14.15
N PRO A 65 6.87 17.01 -13.23
CA PRO A 65 8.11 16.84 -12.48
C PRO A 65 8.18 15.50 -11.72
N MET A 66 7.06 15.01 -11.18
CA MET A 66 7.02 13.72 -10.51
C MET A 66 7.23 12.55 -11.48
N ALA A 67 6.63 12.62 -12.68
CA ALA A 67 6.89 11.62 -13.71
C ALA A 67 8.37 11.65 -14.14
N SER A 68 8.98 12.83 -14.26
CA SER A 68 10.41 12.95 -14.52
C SER A 68 11.27 12.35 -13.41
N LEU A 69 10.95 12.62 -12.14
CA LEU A 69 11.65 12.02 -10.99
C LEU A 69 11.54 10.49 -11.01
N GLN A 70 10.34 9.95 -11.27
CA GLN A 70 10.16 8.51 -11.39
C GLN A 70 10.98 7.92 -12.55
N MET A 71 11.03 8.60 -13.70
CA MET A 71 11.88 8.17 -14.82
C MET A 71 13.37 8.20 -14.46
N PHE A 72 13.84 9.22 -13.73
CA PHE A 72 15.22 9.27 -13.26
C PHE A 72 15.52 8.17 -12.25
N GLU A 73 14.60 7.88 -11.33
CA GLU A 73 14.71 6.79 -10.37
C GLU A 73 14.78 5.43 -11.09
N GLU A 74 13.89 5.20 -12.06
CA GLU A 74 13.88 3.99 -12.89
C GLU A 74 15.17 3.85 -13.71
N ALA A 75 15.68 4.93 -14.28
CA ALA A 75 16.93 4.94 -15.04
C ALA A 75 18.16 4.69 -14.14
N ALA A 76 18.22 5.34 -12.97
CA ALA A 76 19.28 5.12 -11.99
C ALA A 76 19.27 3.68 -11.48
N TRP A 77 18.08 3.12 -11.27
CA TRP A 77 17.92 1.71 -10.90
C TRP A 77 18.37 0.77 -12.01
N ALA A 78 17.96 1.03 -13.26
CA ALA A 78 18.39 0.25 -14.41
C ALA A 78 19.91 0.31 -14.62
N GLU A 79 20.53 1.45 -14.36
CA GLU A 79 21.98 1.59 -14.40
C GLU A 79 22.67 0.78 -13.31
N ARG A 80 22.19 0.85 -12.06
CA ARG A 80 22.72 0.02 -10.96
C ARG A 80 22.61 -1.48 -11.26
N VAL A 81 21.53 -1.91 -11.94
CA VAL A 81 21.38 -3.31 -12.38
C VAL A 81 22.41 -3.69 -13.46
N ARG A 82 22.76 -2.76 -14.36
CA ARG A 82 23.76 -2.98 -15.41
C ARG A 82 25.18 -3.01 -14.86
N ASP A 83 25.48 -2.12 -13.91
CA ASP A 83 26.78 -1.96 -13.31
C ASP A 83 26.66 -1.92 -11.78
N PRO A 84 26.65 -3.10 -11.13
CA PRO A 84 26.58 -3.22 -9.68
C PRO A 84 27.77 -2.55 -9.03
N GLN A 85 27.52 -1.46 -8.30
CA GLN A 85 28.56 -0.72 -7.59
C GLN A 85 28.52 -1.08 -6.12
N VAL A 86 29.69 -1.19 -5.49
CA VAL A 86 29.75 -1.43 -4.05
C VAL A 86 29.12 -0.23 -3.34
N VAL A 87 28.03 -0.46 -2.64
CA VAL A 87 27.29 0.62 -1.96
C VAL A 87 27.96 0.93 -0.62
N PRO A 88 28.18 2.22 -0.28
CA PRO A 88 28.87 2.59 0.96
C PRO A 88 27.99 2.46 2.21
N ALA A 89 26.70 2.16 2.04
CA ALA A 89 25.71 2.14 3.11
C ALA A 89 24.63 1.09 2.84
N CYS A 90 24.02 0.61 3.91
CA CYS A 90 22.90 -0.30 3.89
C CYS A 90 21.67 0.37 3.27
N ASP A 91 21.11 -0.18 2.20
CA ASP A 91 19.90 0.38 1.55
C ASP A 91 18.64 0.32 2.47
N GLY A 92 18.69 -0.47 3.54
CA GLY A 92 17.58 -0.64 4.49
C GLY A 92 17.56 0.40 5.63
N CYS A 93 18.68 0.60 6.32
CA CYS A 93 18.78 1.53 7.45
C CYS A 93 19.63 2.78 7.16
N PHE A 94 20.20 2.89 5.96
CA PHE A 94 21.07 3.98 5.51
C PHE A 94 22.36 4.17 6.33
N ARG A 95 22.66 3.29 7.30
CA ARG A 95 23.95 3.30 8.00
C ARG A 95 25.08 2.87 7.07
N ARG A 96 26.24 3.52 7.22
CA ARG A 96 27.45 3.26 6.43
C ARG A 96 28.04 1.89 6.77
N PHE A 97 28.48 1.15 5.75
CA PHE A 97 29.24 -0.08 5.95
C PHE A 97 30.66 0.25 6.41
N LYS A 98 31.26 -0.70 7.14
CA LYS A 98 32.62 -0.57 7.63
C LYS A 98 33.62 -0.41 6.47
N GLY A 99 34.55 0.53 6.60
CA GLY A 99 35.60 0.78 5.61
C GLY A 99 35.29 1.86 4.57
N PHE A 100 34.07 2.42 4.56
CA PHE A 100 33.75 3.58 3.75
C PHE A 100 33.97 4.88 4.53
N PRO A 101 34.83 5.81 4.05
CA PRO A 101 35.06 7.08 4.72
C PRO A 101 33.79 7.96 4.68
N PRO A 102 33.61 8.84 5.68
CA PRO A 102 32.53 9.83 5.67
C PRO A 102 32.66 10.75 4.44
N ARG A 103 31.51 11.25 3.95
CA ARG A 103 31.54 12.25 2.87
C ARG A 103 32.00 13.59 3.45
N LYS A 104 32.74 14.37 2.66
CA LYS A 104 33.35 15.64 3.11
C LYS A 104 32.33 16.71 3.54
N ASP A 105 31.07 16.51 3.19
CA ASP A 105 29.92 17.39 3.42
C ASP A 105 28.99 16.90 4.53
N GLU A 106 29.27 15.76 5.16
CA GLU A 106 28.47 15.25 6.28
C GLU A 106 29.06 15.75 7.60
N ASP A 107 28.27 16.50 8.39
CA ASP A 107 28.62 16.81 9.77
C ASP A 107 28.83 15.49 10.53
N GLU A 108 30.07 15.22 10.92
CA GLU A 108 30.46 13.99 11.59
C GLU A 108 29.79 13.92 12.97
N ASP A 109 28.61 13.32 13.05
CA ASP A 109 28.15 12.77 14.32
C ASP A 109 28.99 11.51 14.60
N GLU A 110 30.13 11.72 15.27
CA GLU A 110 31.10 10.70 15.70
C GLU A 110 30.44 9.51 16.44
N ASN A 111 29.20 9.67 16.93
CA ASN A 111 28.49 8.63 17.67
C ASN A 111 27.53 7.78 16.82
N THR A 112 27.43 7.98 15.50
CA THR A 112 26.60 7.10 14.67
C THR A 112 27.31 5.74 14.48
N PRO A 113 26.82 4.64 15.07
CA PRO A 113 27.47 3.34 14.92
C PRO A 113 27.41 2.91 13.44
N ASP A 114 28.50 2.30 12.96
CA ASP A 114 28.53 1.71 11.64
C ASP A 114 27.49 0.59 11.49
N ALA A 115 27.21 0.22 10.24
CA ALA A 115 26.29 -0.87 9.92
C ALA A 115 26.96 -2.26 10.01
N GLY A 116 28.22 -2.34 10.42
CA GLY A 116 29.07 -3.52 10.23
C GLY A 116 29.46 -3.76 8.77
N ASP A 117 29.78 -5.02 8.45
CA ASP A 117 30.13 -5.45 7.10
C ASP A 117 28.88 -5.68 6.23
N GLU A 118 29.09 -5.75 4.91
CA GLU A 118 28.05 -6.17 3.97
C GLU A 118 27.58 -7.60 4.28
N PHE A 119 26.30 -7.75 4.62
CA PHE A 119 25.77 -9.05 5.01
C PHE A 119 25.10 -9.78 3.84
N ARG A 120 24.22 -9.10 3.09
CA ARG A 120 23.48 -9.70 1.95
C ARG A 120 23.31 -8.73 0.81
N HIS A 121 23.61 -9.20 -0.41
CA HIS A 121 23.39 -8.49 -1.67
C HIS A 121 22.40 -9.25 -2.58
N CYS A 122 21.51 -8.54 -3.27
CA CYS A 122 20.61 -9.13 -4.26
C CYS A 122 21.22 -9.08 -5.66
N LYS A 123 21.59 -10.23 -6.23
CA LYS A 123 22.19 -10.31 -7.59
C LYS A 123 21.31 -9.82 -8.75
N LYS A 124 20.01 -9.58 -8.53
CA LYS A 124 19.09 -9.10 -9.56
C LYS A 124 18.93 -7.59 -9.57
N CYS A 125 19.05 -6.96 -8.40
CA CYS A 125 18.68 -5.56 -8.24
C CYS A 125 19.67 -4.76 -7.39
N ASP A 126 20.81 -5.37 -7.07
CA ASP A 126 21.95 -4.80 -6.36
C ASP A 126 21.62 -4.16 -5.00
N TRP A 127 20.54 -4.62 -4.38
CA TRP A 127 20.14 -4.17 -3.05
C TRP A 127 21.00 -4.84 -1.98
N THR A 128 21.64 -4.04 -1.15
CA THR A 128 22.59 -4.52 -0.13
C THR A 128 22.16 -4.08 1.26
N ILE A 129 22.13 -5.02 2.21
CA ILE A 129 21.69 -4.77 3.59
C ILE A 129 22.70 -5.30 4.60
N CYS A 130 22.75 -4.64 5.76
CA CYS A 130 23.51 -5.08 6.92
C CYS A 130 22.81 -6.21 7.69
N GLU A 131 23.55 -6.88 8.58
CA GLU A 131 23.07 -7.96 9.43
C GLU A 131 21.90 -7.52 10.31
N ASP A 132 21.98 -6.33 10.91
CA ASP A 132 20.89 -5.77 11.73
C ASP A 132 19.58 -5.60 10.96
N CYS A 133 19.68 -5.29 9.67
CA CYS A 133 18.54 -5.19 8.76
C CYS A 133 18.01 -6.55 8.31
N THR A 134 18.61 -7.65 8.74
CA THR A 134 18.03 -8.98 8.54
C THR A 134 17.20 -9.46 9.73
N HIS A 135 17.38 -8.82 10.89
CA HIS A 135 16.69 -9.21 12.09
C HIS A 135 15.19 -8.86 12.02
N PRO A 136 14.30 -9.84 12.25
CA PRO A 136 12.85 -9.63 12.31
C PRO A 136 12.45 -8.51 13.27
N LEU A 137 13.16 -8.38 14.39
CA LEU A 137 12.83 -7.41 15.44
C LEU A 137 13.00 -5.96 14.95
N ASN A 138 13.91 -5.72 14.01
CA ASN A 138 14.18 -4.40 13.46
C ASN A 138 13.31 -4.10 12.21
N GLN A 139 12.64 -5.11 11.64
CA GLN A 139 11.87 -4.99 10.38
C GLN A 139 10.44 -5.59 10.44
N GLY A 140 9.99 -6.04 11.61
CA GLY A 140 8.71 -6.74 11.83
C GLY A 140 8.65 -8.20 11.36
N VAL A 141 9.44 -8.64 10.37
CA VAL A 141 9.49 -10.03 9.83
C VAL A 141 10.92 -10.41 9.40
N ALA A 142 11.34 -11.63 9.72
CA ALA A 142 12.72 -12.12 9.53
C ALA A 142 13.05 -12.21 8.05
N PHE A 143 14.25 -11.79 7.65
CA PHE A 143 14.64 -11.78 6.23
C PHE A 143 14.58 -13.16 5.57
N PHE A 144 14.75 -14.25 6.32
CA PHE A 144 14.74 -15.62 5.82
C PHE A 144 13.37 -16.28 5.77
N ASP A 145 12.39 -15.75 6.52
CA ASP A 145 10.99 -16.15 6.43
C ASP A 145 10.24 -15.34 5.36
N ARG A 146 10.98 -14.51 4.62
CA ARG A 146 10.45 -13.79 3.47
C ARG A 146 10.28 -14.76 2.31
N PRO A 147 9.13 -14.72 1.63
CA PRO A 147 8.98 -15.49 0.41
C PRO A 147 9.91 -14.98 -0.69
N THR A 148 10.19 -15.85 -1.65
CA THR A 148 10.86 -15.45 -2.89
C THR A 148 10.19 -14.21 -3.50
N ASN A 149 10.98 -13.17 -3.80
CA ASN A 149 10.60 -11.82 -4.28
C ASN A 149 10.35 -10.75 -3.19
N THR A 150 11.29 -10.53 -2.26
CA THR A 150 11.26 -9.40 -1.30
C THR A 150 12.41 -8.39 -1.44
N CYS A 151 13.15 -8.43 -2.55
CA CYS A 151 14.06 -7.34 -2.96
C CYS A 151 13.27 -6.10 -3.40
N ARG A 152 13.88 -4.94 -3.62
CA ARG A 152 13.25 -3.79 -4.33
C ARG A 152 13.02 -4.04 -5.83
N CYS A 153 12.86 -5.30 -6.23
CA CYS A 153 12.53 -5.65 -7.60
C CYS A 153 11.11 -5.09 -7.93
N PRO A 154 10.84 -4.58 -9.15
CA PRO A 154 9.56 -3.95 -9.51
C PRO A 154 8.31 -4.82 -9.27
N THR A 155 8.48 -6.12 -9.05
CA THR A 155 7.42 -7.11 -8.78
C THR A 155 7.43 -7.65 -7.34
N ALA A 156 8.21 -7.06 -6.45
CA ALA A 156 8.46 -7.56 -5.10
C ALA A 156 7.81 -6.67 -4.04
N ASN A 157 7.21 -7.31 -3.03
CA ASN A 157 6.32 -6.65 -2.06
C ASN A 157 7.07 -5.92 -0.93
N PHE A 158 8.14 -5.19 -1.23
CA PHE A 158 8.86 -4.30 -0.31
C PHE A 158 9.17 -4.85 1.10
N GLY A 159 9.32 -6.17 1.26
CA GLY A 159 9.46 -6.79 2.59
C GLY A 159 8.22 -6.67 3.50
N VAL A 160 7.14 -6.04 3.04
CA VAL A 160 5.86 -5.98 3.73
C VAL A 160 5.08 -7.24 3.39
N SER A 161 4.94 -8.10 4.39
CA SER A 161 4.06 -9.25 4.29
C SER A 161 2.62 -8.74 4.26
N TYR A 162 2.05 -8.49 3.09
CA TYR A 162 0.65 -8.01 2.96
C TYR A 162 -0.35 -8.94 3.66
N CYS A 163 0.04 -10.20 3.85
CA CYS A 163 -0.72 -11.16 4.64
C CYS A 163 -0.84 -10.78 6.13
N LEU A 164 0.11 -10.05 6.69
CA LEU A 164 0.06 -9.52 8.06
C LEU A 164 -0.59 -8.13 8.12
N SER A 165 -0.68 -7.44 7.00
CA SER A 165 -1.23 -6.10 6.93
C SER A 165 -2.77 -6.10 6.89
N PRO A 166 -3.41 -5.05 7.44
CA PRO A 166 -4.86 -4.85 7.31
C PRO A 166 -5.34 -4.86 5.84
N PRO A 167 -6.63 -5.09 5.53
CA PRO A 167 -7.13 -5.20 4.16
C PRO A 167 -6.94 -4.01 3.22
N CYS A 168 -6.42 -2.88 3.71
CA CYS A 168 -6.33 -1.62 2.96
C CYS A 168 -5.14 -1.52 1.99
N TYR A 169 -4.29 -2.54 1.88
CA TYR A 169 -3.09 -2.48 1.04
C TYR A 169 -3.36 -2.87 -0.41
N LEU A 170 -2.71 -2.15 -1.32
CA LEU A 170 -2.81 -2.28 -2.77
C LEU A 170 -1.62 -3.10 -3.30
N ASP A 171 -1.85 -3.97 -4.29
CA ASP A 171 -0.83 -4.73 -5.03
C ASP A 171 0.11 -3.81 -5.81
N GLY A 172 1.41 -4.16 -5.82
CA GLY A 172 2.47 -3.80 -6.78
C GLY A 172 2.49 -2.37 -7.34
N ASP A 173 1.49 -2.04 -8.15
CA ASP A 173 1.33 -0.74 -8.82
C ASP A 173 0.50 0.27 -8.01
N GLY A 174 0.05 -0.07 -6.79
CA GLY A 174 -0.76 0.81 -5.94
C GLY A 174 -2.16 1.09 -6.49
N ARG A 175 -2.68 0.21 -7.38
CA ARG A 175 -3.96 0.44 -8.08
C ARG A 175 -5.02 -0.64 -7.84
N LYS A 176 -4.63 -1.82 -7.37
CA LYS A 176 -5.55 -2.96 -7.17
C LYS A 176 -5.49 -3.45 -5.73
N PRO A 177 -6.62 -3.82 -5.09
CA PRO A 177 -6.59 -4.40 -3.76
C PRO A 177 -5.87 -5.76 -3.75
N TYR A 178 -5.00 -6.00 -2.77
CA TYR A 178 -4.38 -7.31 -2.60
C TYR A 178 -5.43 -8.35 -2.19
N HIS A 179 -5.55 -9.39 -3.01
CA HIS A 179 -6.51 -10.49 -2.86
C HIS A 179 -5.91 -11.81 -2.38
N GLY A 180 -4.64 -11.79 -1.96
CA GLY A 180 -3.97 -12.98 -1.44
C GLY A 180 -4.35 -13.34 -0.02
N ASP A 181 -3.64 -14.33 0.51
CA ASP A 181 -3.81 -14.86 1.86
C ASP A 181 -3.54 -13.78 2.92
N ARG A 182 -4.39 -13.68 3.93
CA ARG A 182 -4.20 -12.77 5.08
C ARG A 182 -4.32 -13.54 6.39
N HIS A 183 -3.44 -13.27 7.34
CA HIS A 183 -3.42 -13.85 8.67
C HIS A 183 -2.86 -12.82 9.67
N PRO A 184 -3.53 -11.67 9.85
CA PRO A 184 -3.12 -10.68 10.85
C PRO A 184 -3.19 -11.31 12.26
N PRO A 185 -2.40 -10.82 13.22
CA PRO A 185 -2.52 -11.24 14.61
C PRO A 185 -3.97 -11.11 15.08
N MET A 186 -4.52 -12.19 15.65
CA MET A 186 -5.91 -12.18 16.11
C MET A 186 -6.12 -11.10 17.18
N ALA A 187 -5.14 -10.95 18.08
CA ALA A 187 -5.09 -9.83 19.02
C ALA A 187 -4.81 -8.51 18.28
N GLY A 188 -5.74 -7.55 18.38
CA GLY A 188 -5.57 -6.19 17.84
C GLY A 188 -5.99 -5.99 16.39
N SER A 189 -6.40 -7.04 15.66
CA SER A 189 -6.86 -6.89 14.26
C SER A 189 -8.31 -6.44 14.10
N GLY A 190 -9.10 -6.44 15.17
CA GLY A 190 -10.53 -6.09 15.13
C GLY A 190 -11.44 -7.17 14.53
N TYR A 191 -10.87 -8.31 14.11
CA TYR A 191 -11.62 -9.44 13.58
C TYR A 191 -12.02 -10.44 14.67
N SER A 192 -13.23 -10.97 14.56
CA SER A 192 -13.68 -12.07 15.42
C SER A 192 -13.05 -13.40 15.02
N GLU A 193 -13.03 -14.39 15.91
CA GLU A 193 -12.53 -15.73 15.59
C GLU A 193 -13.30 -16.40 14.44
N ALA A 194 -14.59 -16.07 14.28
CA ALA A 194 -15.42 -16.54 13.18
C ALA A 194 -15.00 -15.97 11.81
N SER A 195 -14.23 -14.89 11.79
CA SER A 195 -13.72 -14.26 10.56
C SER A 195 -12.52 -15.01 9.98
N PHE A 196 -11.92 -15.95 10.73
CA PHE A 196 -10.81 -16.78 10.29
C PHE A 196 -11.29 -18.17 9.84
N GLU A 197 -10.54 -18.79 8.94
CA GLU A 197 -10.69 -20.20 8.57
C GLU A 197 -10.55 -21.09 9.81
N ALA A 198 -11.26 -22.21 9.82
CA ALA A 198 -11.27 -23.15 10.95
C ALA A 198 -9.95 -23.92 11.06
N THR A 199 -9.32 -24.22 9.92
CA THR A 199 -8.07 -24.98 9.84
C THR A 199 -6.91 -24.07 9.49
N GLU A 200 -5.78 -24.29 10.13
CA GLU A 200 -4.52 -23.67 9.74
C GLU A 200 -4.04 -24.25 8.41
N ARG A 201 -3.46 -23.39 7.58
CA ARG A 201 -2.84 -23.81 6.32
C ARG A 201 -1.61 -22.96 6.07
N LYS A 202 -0.76 -23.44 5.17
CA LYS A 202 0.43 -22.72 4.72
C LYS A 202 0.00 -21.49 3.91
N CYS A 203 0.41 -20.30 4.32
CA CYS A 203 0.20 -19.06 3.58
C CYS A 203 0.89 -19.15 2.23
N LYS A 204 0.15 -18.90 1.14
CA LYS A 204 0.70 -18.92 -0.22
C LYS A 204 1.69 -17.79 -0.47
N THR A 205 1.60 -16.72 0.32
CA THR A 205 2.51 -15.59 0.23
C THR A 205 3.73 -15.82 1.10
N CYS A 206 3.66 -15.83 2.43
CA CYS A 206 4.86 -15.93 3.27
C CYS A 206 5.27 -17.36 3.68
N GLY A 207 4.48 -18.39 3.39
CA GLY A 207 4.80 -19.77 3.77
C GLY A 207 4.58 -20.13 5.25
N VAL A 208 4.20 -19.17 6.10
CA VAL A 208 3.85 -19.41 7.51
C VAL A 208 2.56 -20.22 7.60
N VAL A 209 2.52 -21.22 8.49
CA VAL A 209 1.29 -21.94 8.83
C VAL A 209 0.51 -21.10 9.84
N ALA A 210 -0.67 -20.64 9.44
CA ALA A 210 -1.52 -19.78 10.28
C ALA A 210 -2.99 -19.95 9.92
N ARG A 211 -3.87 -19.45 10.80
CA ARG A 211 -5.30 -19.28 10.49
C ARG A 211 -5.48 -18.06 9.59
N HIS A 212 -6.12 -18.27 8.45
CA HIS A 212 -6.28 -17.23 7.44
C HIS A 212 -7.63 -16.54 7.56
N LEU A 213 -7.70 -15.26 7.20
CA LEU A 213 -8.95 -14.52 7.13
C LEU A 213 -9.81 -15.06 5.96
N LYS A 214 -11.10 -15.32 6.22
CA LYS A 214 -12.01 -15.81 5.18
C LYS A 214 -12.13 -14.81 4.04
N ARG A 215 -12.37 -15.32 2.83
CA ARG A 215 -12.43 -14.51 1.59
C ARG A 215 -13.45 -13.36 1.64
N GLU A 216 -14.54 -13.54 2.36
CA GLU A 216 -15.58 -12.51 2.55
C GLU A 216 -15.06 -11.28 3.30
N HIS A 217 -14.15 -11.47 4.25
CA HIS A 217 -13.57 -10.40 5.08
C HIS A 217 -12.35 -9.72 4.44
N LEU A 218 -11.84 -10.23 3.31
CA LEU A 218 -10.73 -9.61 2.58
C LEU A 218 -11.08 -8.25 1.95
N LYS A 219 -12.39 -7.91 1.87
CA LYS A 219 -12.89 -6.65 1.32
C LYS A 219 -13.30 -5.65 2.40
N ASP A 220 -13.29 -6.05 3.66
CA ASP A 220 -13.72 -5.20 4.75
C ASP A 220 -12.71 -4.06 4.93
N ALA A 221 -13.18 -2.81 4.95
CA ALA A 221 -12.38 -1.74 5.51
C ALA A 221 -12.16 -2.09 6.99
N VAL A 222 -10.91 -2.05 7.46
CA VAL A 222 -10.45 -2.52 8.79
C VAL A 222 -11.56 -2.38 9.85
N PRO A 223 -12.13 -3.48 10.37
CA PRO A 223 -13.19 -3.40 11.37
C PRO A 223 -12.64 -2.76 12.64
N GLY A 224 -13.22 -1.63 13.05
CA GLY A 224 -12.81 -0.87 14.24
C GLY A 224 -12.28 0.54 13.99
N ILE A 225 -12.12 0.95 12.72
CA ILE A 225 -11.90 2.37 12.37
C ILE A 225 -13.22 2.91 11.82
N VAL A 226 -14.06 3.48 12.70
CA VAL A 226 -15.23 4.29 12.34
C VAL A 226 -14.92 5.75 12.64
#